data_AF-A0A229W0S3-F1
#
_entry.id   AF-A0A229W0S3-F1
#
_cell.length_a   1.000
_cell.length_b   1.000
_cell.length_c   1.000
_cell.angle_alpha   90.00
_cell.angle_beta   90.00
_cell.angle_gamma   90.00
#
_symmetry.space_group_name_H-M   'P 1'
#
loop_
_entity.id
_entity.type
_entity.pdbx_description
1 polymer ?
#
loop_
_entity_poly.entity_id
_entity_poly.type
_entity_poly.pdbx_seq_one_letter_code
_entity_poly.pdbx_strand_id
1 'polypeptide(L)'
;MASITIDDLYREAEMLGVRIRERRLPEHWCGAYVDDYRLIVLDETLLDHQRLCTLAHELVHARYHDRSCNPLSSGMLERRARRESMLRLIDRESYRMAERVYDEDVYAIACELGVTVRMVRCYQRYLHDQGTVA
;
A
#
# COMPACT_ATOMS: atom_id res chain seq x y z
N MET A 1 -2.03 3.05 18.75
CA MET A 1 -0.71 3.47 18.23
C MET A 1 -0.91 4.42 17.04
N ALA A 2 0.07 5.23 16.66
CA ALA A 2 -0.07 6.14 15.52
C ALA A 2 0.04 5.36 14.21
N SER A 3 -0.98 5.44 13.35
CA SER A 3 -0.94 4.93 11.99
C SER A 3 -0.02 5.81 11.13
N ILE A 4 0.70 5.20 10.18
CA ILE A 4 1.49 5.94 9.18
C ILE A 4 0.59 6.92 8.42
N THR A 5 1.02 8.16 8.32
CA THR A 5 0.34 9.22 7.56
C THR A 5 0.94 9.37 6.17
N ILE A 6 0.26 10.12 5.29
CA ILE A 6 0.79 10.43 3.97
C ILE A 6 2.11 11.23 4.06
N ASP A 7 2.22 12.16 5.01
CA ASP A 7 3.42 12.98 5.20
C ASP A 7 4.64 12.13 5.61
N ASP A 8 4.42 11.07 6.40
CA ASP A 8 5.49 10.13 6.75
C ASP A 8 6.04 9.43 5.50
N LEU A 9 5.16 9.11 4.53
CA LEU A 9 5.57 8.51 3.26
C LEU A 9 6.30 9.51 2.36
N TYR A 10 5.90 10.78 2.33
CA TYR A 10 6.64 11.82 1.60
C TYR A 10 8.05 12.01 2.18
N ARG A 11 8.19 12.07 3.51
CA ARG A 11 9.51 12.14 4.15
C ARG A 11 10.37 10.92 3.85
N GLU A 12 9.78 9.73 3.80
CA GLU A 12 10.50 8.53 3.37
C GLU A 12 10.99 8.64 1.93
N ALA A 13 10.15 9.12 1.01
CA ALA A 13 10.55 9.31 -0.38
C ALA A 13 11.75 10.26 -0.49
N GLU A 14 11.74 11.36 0.26
CA GLU A 14 12.86 12.29 0.34
C GLU A 14 14.15 11.62 0.85
N MET A 15 14.06 10.85 1.93
CA MET A 15 15.20 10.10 2.47
C MET A 15 15.75 9.07 1.48
N LEU A 16 14.89 8.43 0.68
CA LEU A 16 15.28 7.50 -0.37
C LEU A 16 15.79 8.19 -1.65
N GLY A 17 15.75 9.52 -1.71
CA GLY A 17 16.09 10.28 -2.92
C GLY A 17 15.13 10.01 -4.09
N VAL A 18 13.86 9.73 -3.78
CA VAL A 18 12.80 9.43 -4.74
C VAL A 18 11.88 10.63 -4.87
N ARG A 19 11.68 11.09 -6.11
CA ARG A 19 10.72 12.16 -6.39
C ARG A 19 9.32 11.58 -6.50
N ILE A 20 8.33 12.31 -6.03
CA ILE A 20 6.91 11.98 -6.23
C ILE A 20 6.32 13.00 -7.19
N ARG A 21 5.54 12.53 -8.16
CA ARG A 21 4.76 13.37 -9.07
C ARG A 21 3.35 12.84 -9.20
N GLU A 22 2.44 13.76 -9.51
CA GLU A 22 1.04 13.46 -9.74
C GLU A 22 0.72 13.80 -11.19
N ARG A 23 0.17 12.82 -11.90
CA ARG A 23 -0.24 12.95 -13.29
C ARG A 23 -1.39 12.00 -13.54
N ARG A 24 -2.29 12.38 -14.44
CA ARG A 24 -3.26 11.43 -14.98
C ARG A 24 -2.53 10.24 -15.64
N LEU A 25 -2.78 9.04 -15.14
CA LEU A 25 -2.26 7.79 -15.67
C LEU A 25 -3.29 7.11 -16.57
N PRO A 26 -2.88 6.11 -17.39
CA PRO A 26 -3.82 5.27 -18.11
C PRO A 26 -4.81 4.60 -17.16
N GLU A 27 -6.00 4.27 -17.67
CA GLU A 27 -7.00 3.55 -16.90
C GLU A 27 -6.40 2.28 -16.25
N HIS A 28 -6.81 2.00 -15.02
CA HIS A 28 -6.33 0.90 -14.16
C HIS A 28 -4.96 1.08 -13.48
N TRP A 29 -4.25 2.19 -13.70
CA TRP A 29 -3.02 2.50 -12.98
C TRP A 29 -3.29 3.49 -11.84
N CYS A 30 -3.03 3.07 -10.60
CA CYS A 30 -3.05 3.99 -9.47
C CYS A 30 -1.70 4.70 -9.29
N GLY A 31 -0.60 4.02 -9.63
CA GLY A 31 0.74 4.56 -9.51
C GLY A 31 1.77 3.66 -10.18
N ALA A 32 2.97 4.19 -10.32
CA ALA A 32 4.12 3.46 -10.84
C ALA A 32 5.43 4.04 -10.32
N TYR A 33 6.31 3.15 -9.87
CA TYR A 33 7.72 3.45 -9.63
C TYR A 33 8.58 3.22 -10.88
N VAL A 34 9.46 4.18 -11.18
CA VAL A 34 10.42 4.11 -12.29
C VAL A 34 11.83 4.30 -11.76
N ASP A 35 12.57 3.19 -11.63
CA ASP A 35 13.90 3.14 -11.00
C ASP A 35 14.93 4.05 -11.68
N ASP A 36 14.98 4.03 -13.02
CA ASP A 36 15.95 4.82 -13.81
C ASP A 36 15.87 6.33 -13.53
N TYR A 37 14.71 6.83 -13.10
CA TYR A 37 14.48 8.26 -12.80
C TYR A 37 14.32 8.57 -11.32
N ARG A 38 14.40 7.53 -10.47
CA ARG A 38 14.03 7.58 -9.03
C ARG A 38 12.73 8.37 -8.85
N LEU A 39 11.69 7.94 -9.53
CA LEU A 39 10.42 8.66 -9.64
C LEU A 39 9.25 7.73 -9.33
N ILE A 40 8.38 8.15 -8.42
CA ILE A 40 7.04 7.61 -8.25
C ILE A 40 6.07 8.56 -8.93
N VAL A 41 5.23 8.03 -9.81
CA VAL A 41 4.09 8.75 -10.38
C VAL A 41 2.81 8.18 -9.78
N LEU A 42 2.00 9.03 -9.16
CA LEU A 42 0.67 8.68 -8.67
C LEU A 42 -0.39 9.25 -9.62
N ASP A 43 -1.48 8.52 -9.78
CA ASP A 43 -2.63 9.06 -10.49
C ASP A 43 -3.24 10.23 -9.70
N GLU A 44 -3.46 11.35 -10.39
CA GLU A 44 -3.94 12.59 -9.77
C GLU A 44 -5.39 12.52 -9.30
N THR A 45 -6.16 11.52 -9.76
CA THR A 45 -7.59 11.35 -9.42
C THR A 45 -7.83 10.47 -8.20
N LEU A 46 -6.77 9.94 -7.58
CA LEU A 46 -6.88 9.09 -6.39
C LEU A 46 -7.43 9.86 -5.19
N LEU A 47 -8.36 9.21 -4.50
CA LEU A 47 -8.81 9.62 -3.15
C LEU A 47 -7.66 9.46 -2.15
N ASP A 48 -7.70 10.20 -1.04
CA ASP A 48 -6.60 10.26 -0.06
C ASP A 48 -6.16 8.88 0.46
N HIS A 49 -7.09 7.99 0.80
CA HIS A 49 -6.76 6.63 1.26
C HIS A 49 -6.17 5.76 0.14
N GLN A 50 -6.58 5.98 -1.12
CA GLN A 50 -6.00 5.30 -2.28
C GLN A 50 -4.58 5.82 -2.54
N ARG A 51 -4.36 7.13 -2.43
CA ARG A 51 -3.05 7.78 -2.52
C ARG A 51 -2.10 7.21 -1.47
N LEU A 52 -2.54 7.14 -0.22
CA LEU A 52 -1.77 6.56 0.89
C LEU A 52 -1.35 5.12 0.60
N CYS A 53 -2.32 4.26 0.24
CA CYS A 53 -2.06 2.86 -0.07
C CYS A 53 -1.13 2.69 -1.27
N THR A 54 -1.33 3.48 -2.33
CA THR A 54 -0.53 3.41 -3.55
C THR A 54 0.89 3.89 -3.30
N LEU A 55 1.07 5.03 -2.64
CA LEU A 55 2.40 5.54 -2.34
C LEU A 55 3.19 4.58 -1.44
N ALA A 56 2.55 3.98 -0.43
CA ALA A 56 3.20 2.97 0.42
C ALA A 56 3.65 1.75 -0.39
N HIS A 57 2.87 1.33 -1.39
CA HIS A 57 3.22 0.23 -2.31
C HIS A 57 4.42 0.60 -3.19
N GLU A 58 4.36 1.75 -3.87
CA GLU A 58 5.45 2.20 -4.74
C GLU A 58 6.76 2.49 -3.99
N LEU A 59 6.69 2.94 -2.74
CA LEU A 59 7.88 3.12 -1.90
C LEU A 59 8.58 1.80 -1.60
N VAL A 60 7.85 0.69 -1.47
CA VAL A 60 8.49 -0.64 -1.33
C VAL A 60 9.27 -0.96 -2.60
N HIS A 61 8.69 -0.76 -3.79
CA HIS A 61 9.42 -0.92 -5.04
C HIS A 61 10.69 -0.05 -5.08
N ALA A 62 10.60 1.18 -4.60
CA ALA A 62 11.75 2.10 -4.57
C ALA A 62 12.86 1.69 -3.60
N ARG A 63 12.53 1.10 -2.45
CA ARG A 63 13.51 0.55 -1.49
C ARG A 63 14.33 -0.59 -2.09
N TYR A 64 13.69 -1.42 -2.92
CA TYR A 64 14.32 -2.60 -3.52
C TYR A 64 14.87 -2.36 -4.92
N HIS A 65 14.78 -1.13 -5.45
CA HIS A 65 15.18 -0.80 -6.82
C HIS A 65 14.50 -1.72 -7.86
N ASP A 66 13.21 -1.96 -7.67
CA ASP A 66 12.47 -2.90 -8.50
C ASP A 66 12.36 -2.42 -9.94
N ARG A 67 12.78 -3.29 -10.87
CA ARG A 67 12.64 -3.11 -12.32
C ARG A 67 11.70 -4.18 -12.86
N SER A 68 10.62 -3.77 -13.52
CA SER A 68 9.58 -4.66 -14.05
C SER A 68 9.98 -5.40 -15.33
N CYS A 69 11.28 -5.42 -15.69
CA CYS A 69 11.78 -5.94 -16.97
C CYS A 69 11.58 -7.47 -17.20
N ASN A 70 11.12 -8.24 -16.20
CA ASN A 70 10.83 -9.67 -16.34
C ASN A 70 9.44 -10.03 -15.76
N PRO A 71 8.54 -10.64 -16.55
CA PRO A 71 7.18 -10.98 -16.10
C PRO A 71 7.12 -11.92 -14.88
N LEU A 72 8.06 -12.87 -14.77
CA LEU A 72 8.09 -13.81 -13.64
C LEU A 72 8.56 -13.14 -12.35
N SER A 73 9.53 -12.22 -12.45
CA SER A 73 9.94 -11.42 -11.29
C SER A 73 8.86 -10.42 -10.93
N SER A 74 8.19 -9.78 -11.89
CA SER A 74 7.11 -8.81 -11.66
C SER A 74 6.06 -9.33 -10.68
N GLY A 75 5.58 -10.57 -10.83
CA GLY A 75 4.62 -11.15 -9.88
C GLY A 75 5.15 -11.32 -8.44
N MET A 76 6.44 -11.63 -8.26
CA MET A 76 7.05 -11.71 -6.92
C MET A 76 7.26 -10.33 -6.30
N LEU A 77 7.72 -9.36 -7.11
CA LEU A 77 7.93 -7.97 -6.68
C LEU A 77 6.61 -7.35 -6.21
N GLU A 78 5.54 -7.52 -6.99
CA GLU A 78 4.19 -7.05 -6.65
C GLU A 78 3.64 -7.68 -5.37
N ARG A 79 3.90 -8.99 -5.16
CA ARG A 79 3.49 -9.66 -3.92
C ARG A 79 4.25 -9.13 -2.71
N ARG A 80 5.56 -8.89 -2.83
CA ARG A 80 6.37 -8.28 -1.76
C ARG A 80 5.89 -6.87 -1.46
N ALA A 81 5.77 -6.01 -2.49
CA ALA A 81 5.33 -4.63 -2.34
C ALA A 81 3.95 -4.54 -1.66
N ARG A 82 3.01 -5.38 -2.09
CA ARG A 82 1.68 -5.45 -1.46
C ARG A 82 1.72 -5.93 -0.02
N ARG A 83 2.52 -6.97 0.27
CA ARG A 83 2.62 -7.52 1.62
C ARG A 83 3.23 -6.51 2.59
N GLU A 84 4.34 -5.89 2.21
CA GLU A 84 5.04 -4.94 3.08
C GLU A 84 4.24 -3.66 3.27
N SER A 85 3.64 -3.09 2.22
CA SER A 85 2.76 -1.92 2.37
C SER A 85 1.56 -2.23 3.27
N MET A 86 0.95 -3.42 3.14
CA MET A 86 -0.16 -3.87 3.98
C MET A 86 0.24 -3.96 5.46
N LEU A 87 1.36 -4.59 5.78
CA LEU A 87 1.84 -4.72 7.15
C LEU A 87 2.29 -3.39 7.77
N ARG A 88 2.66 -2.42 6.94
CA ARG A 88 3.01 -1.06 7.37
C ARG A 88 1.79 -0.22 7.69
N LEU A 89 0.74 -0.31 6.87
CA LEU A 89 -0.44 0.57 6.97
C LEU A 89 -1.50 0.03 7.93
N ILE A 90 -1.62 -1.29 8.08
CA ILE A 90 -2.62 -1.90 8.95
C ILE A 90 -1.99 -2.30 10.28
N ASP A 91 -2.27 -1.52 11.31
CA ASP A 91 -1.97 -1.89 12.68
C ASP A 91 -2.88 -3.03 13.16
N ARG A 92 -2.30 -4.03 13.83
CA ARG A 92 -3.01 -5.24 14.26
C ARG A 92 -4.08 -4.95 15.31
N GLU A 93 -3.80 -4.05 16.25
CA GLU A 93 -4.74 -3.71 17.30
C GLU A 93 -5.93 -2.93 16.73
N SER A 94 -5.64 -1.96 15.87
CA SER A 94 -6.64 -1.17 15.14
C SER A 94 -7.54 -2.06 14.27
N TYR A 95 -6.94 -3.00 13.52
CA TYR A 95 -7.71 -3.98 12.74
C TYR A 95 -8.64 -4.81 13.63
N ARG A 96 -8.12 -5.37 14.73
CA ARG A 96 -8.90 -6.20 15.67
C ARG A 96 -10.05 -5.41 16.32
N MET A 97 -9.86 -4.12 16.58
CA MET A 97 -10.93 -3.26 17.08
C MET A 97 -11.99 -3.01 16.01
N ALA A 98 -11.57 -2.67 14.79
CA ALA A 98 -12.49 -2.47 13.66
C ALA A 98 -13.31 -3.74 13.37
N GLU A 99 -12.67 -4.90 13.33
CA GLU A 99 -13.33 -6.21 13.12
C GLU A 99 -14.36 -6.52 14.21
N ARG A 100 -14.12 -6.14 15.47
CA ARG A 100 -15.12 -6.32 16.54
C ARG A 100 -16.33 -5.40 16.42
N VAL A 101 -16.16 -4.22 15.86
CA VAL A 101 -17.22 -3.21 15.73
C VAL A 101 -18.06 -3.47 14.48
N TYR A 102 -17.41 -3.84 13.38
CA TYR A 102 -18.02 -3.93 12.05
C TYR A 102 -18.18 -5.37 11.54
N ASP A 103 -17.69 -6.37 12.29
CA ASP A 103 -17.80 -7.80 11.97
C ASP A 103 -17.24 -8.12 10.57
N GLU A 104 -18.07 -8.70 9.67
CA GLU A 104 -17.66 -9.04 8.30
C GLU A 104 -17.72 -7.85 7.31
N ASP A 105 -18.12 -6.64 7.74
CA ASP A 105 -18.19 -5.48 6.86
C ASP A 105 -16.80 -4.91 6.54
N VAL A 106 -16.17 -5.52 5.53
CA VAL A 106 -14.85 -5.14 5.03
C VAL A 106 -14.80 -3.68 4.56
N TYR A 107 -15.91 -3.12 4.08
CA TYR A 107 -15.94 -1.72 3.64
C TYR A 107 -15.86 -0.79 4.86
N ALA A 108 -16.68 -1.02 5.88
CA ALA A 108 -16.65 -0.26 7.12
C ALA A 108 -15.27 -0.37 7.82
N ILE A 109 -14.68 -1.57 7.86
CA ILE A 109 -13.31 -1.77 8.37
C ILE A 109 -12.30 -0.95 7.57
N ALA A 110 -12.39 -0.94 6.23
CA ALA A 110 -11.48 -0.17 5.39
C ALA A 110 -11.59 1.34 5.65
N CYS A 111 -12.82 1.84 5.81
CA CYS A 111 -13.08 3.23 6.18
C CYS A 111 -12.49 3.58 7.55
N GLU A 112 -12.70 2.75 8.57
CA GLU A 112 -12.15 2.94 9.93
C GLU A 112 -10.61 3.00 9.91
N LEU A 113 -9.98 2.10 9.15
CA LEU A 113 -8.52 2.00 9.07
C LEU A 113 -7.89 3.03 8.11
N GLY A 114 -8.69 3.79 7.36
CA GLY A 114 -8.19 4.75 6.37
C GLY A 114 -7.42 4.10 5.22
N VAL A 115 -7.76 2.86 4.85
CA VAL A 115 -7.09 2.09 3.77
C VAL A 115 -8.09 1.63 2.71
N THR A 116 -7.60 1.05 1.61
CA THR A 116 -8.48 0.44 0.60
C THR A 116 -9.01 -0.93 1.05
N VAL A 117 -10.20 -1.31 0.58
CA VAL A 117 -10.76 -2.67 0.73
C VAL A 117 -9.77 -3.76 0.30
N ARG A 118 -8.97 -3.48 -0.73
CA ARG A 118 -7.93 -4.42 -1.20
C ARG A 118 -6.90 -4.72 -0.11
N MET A 119 -6.51 -3.74 0.68
CA MET A 119 -5.54 -3.89 1.77
C MET A 119 -6.11 -4.72 2.92
N VAL A 120 -7.34 -4.45 3.32
CA VAL A 120 -8.05 -5.23 4.35
C VAL A 120 -8.15 -6.70 3.95
N ARG A 121 -8.57 -6.99 2.71
CA ARG A 121 -8.61 -8.38 2.18
C ARG A 121 -7.24 -9.03 2.10
N CYS A 122 -6.16 -8.27 1.88
CA CYS A 122 -4.81 -8.82 1.91
C CYS A 122 -4.39 -9.15 3.34
N TYR A 123 -4.77 -8.33 4.31
CA TYR A 123 -4.51 -8.56 5.72
C TYR A 123 -5.24 -9.80 6.25
N GLN A 124 -6.53 -9.96 5.93
CA GLN A 124 -7.31 -11.16 6.27
C GLN A 124 -6.69 -12.45 5.72
N ARG A 125 -6.29 -12.44 4.45
CA ARG A 125 -5.58 -13.59 3.85
C ARG A 125 -4.25 -13.86 4.54
N TYR A 126 -3.50 -12.80 4.85
CA TYR A 126 -2.26 -12.94 5.61
C TYR A 126 -2.50 -13.59 6.99
N LEU A 127 -3.52 -13.17 7.75
CA LEU A 127 -3.86 -13.78 9.03
C LEU A 127 -4.22 -15.26 8.90
N HIS A 128 -5.04 -15.60 7.90
CA HIS A 128 -5.40 -16.99 7.60
C HIS A 128 -4.17 -17.85 7.28
N ASP A 129 -3.26 -17.34 6.43
CA ASP A 129 -2.03 -18.04 6.05
C ASP A 129 -1.03 -18.19 7.21
N GLN A 130 -1.09 -17.31 8.21
CA GLN A 130 -0.28 -17.41 9.43
C GLN A 130 -0.89 -18.35 10.49
N GLY A 131 -2.03 -19.01 10.21
CA GLY A 131 -2.76 -19.79 11.20
C GLY A 131 -3.26 -18.95 12.38
N THR A 132 -3.27 -17.62 12.22
CA THR A 132 -3.75 -16.68 13.23
C THR A 132 -5.18 -16.33 12.87
N VAL A 133 -6.06 -17.32 12.99
CA VAL A 133 -7.50 -17.10 13.06
C VAL A 133 -7.84 -17.29 14.54
N ALA A 134 -8.29 -16.23 15.19
CA ALA A 134 -8.96 -16.32 16.48
C ALA A 134 -10.46 -16.54 16.22
#